data_AF-A0A524JBU2-F1
#
_entry.id   AF-A0A524JBU2-F1
#
_cell.length_a   1.000
_cell.length_b   1.000
_cell.length_c   1.000
_cell.angle_alpha   90.00
_cell.angle_beta   90.00
_cell.angle_gamma   90.00
#
_symmetry.space_group_name_H-M   'P 1'
#
loop_
_entity.id
_entity.type
_entity.pdbx_description
1 polymer ?
#
loop_
_entity_poly.entity_id
_entity_poly.type
_entity_poly.pdbx_seq_one_letter_code
_entity_poly.pdbx_strand_id
1 'polypeptide(L)'
;MKQIEDRKKRRECLLEQDAFGRTPLFYAAEKGLEEEVKEMIYSLSGTGLSLTRLTLIATKDLAGFTAADVAEPHGHREIARLLRIEQGRMEYFE
;
A
#
# COMPACT_ATOMS: atom_id res chain seq x y z
N MET A 1 -21.58 8.89 -13.41
CA MET A 1 -21.87 8.76 -11.96
C MET A 1 -21.38 7.42 -11.40
N LYS A 2 -21.88 6.24 -11.85
CA LYS A 2 -21.47 4.91 -11.34
C LYS A 2 -19.95 4.64 -11.24
N GLN A 3 -19.16 4.98 -12.26
CA GLN A 3 -17.71 4.71 -12.28
C GLN A 3 -16.91 5.48 -11.22
N ILE A 4 -17.40 6.63 -10.74
CA ILE A 4 -16.69 7.45 -9.76
C ILE A 4 -16.90 6.88 -8.35
N GLU A 5 -18.13 6.42 -8.06
CA GLU A 5 -18.47 5.72 -6.82
C GLU A 5 -17.66 4.42 -6.66
N ASP A 6 -17.55 3.63 -7.72
CA ASP A 6 -16.80 2.37 -7.71
C ASP A 6 -15.30 2.60 -7.48
N ARG A 7 -14.74 3.67 -8.07
CA ARG A 7 -13.33 4.05 -7.84
C ARG A 7 -13.10 4.54 -6.42
N LYS A 8 -14.04 5.31 -5.85
CA LYS A 8 -13.94 5.79 -4.45
C LYS A 8 -14.05 4.62 -3.46
N LYS A 9 -15.00 3.72 -3.68
CA LYS A 9 -15.18 2.52 -2.86
C LYS A 9 -13.98 1.58 -2.94
N ARG A 10 -13.41 1.37 -4.13
CA ARG A 10 -12.16 0.60 -4.29
C ARG A 10 -10.99 1.18 -3.51
N ARG A 11 -10.90 2.52 -3.38
CA ARG A 11 -9.85 3.21 -2.62
C ARG A 11 -10.03 3.06 -1.12
N GLU A 12 -11.27 3.16 -0.62
CA GLU A 12 -11.58 2.98 0.80
C GLU A 12 -11.28 1.54 1.26
N CYS A 13 -11.52 0.53 0.40
CA CYS A 13 -11.17 -0.86 0.69
C CYS A 13 -9.66 -1.15 0.72
N LEU A 14 -8.79 -0.26 0.21
CA LEU A 14 -7.33 -0.49 0.27
C LEU A 14 -6.81 -0.48 1.71
N LEU A 15 -7.46 0.27 2.60
CA LEU A 15 -7.09 0.35 4.01
C LEU A 15 -7.75 -0.73 4.87
N GLU A 16 -8.72 -1.46 4.33
CA GLU A 16 -9.38 -2.53 5.07
C GLU A 16 -8.36 -3.64 5.36
N GLN A 17 -8.26 -3.98 6.64
CA GLN A 17 -7.44 -5.07 7.11
C GLN A 17 -8.29 -6.33 7.21
N ASP A 18 -7.70 -7.45 6.83
CA ASP A 18 -8.29 -8.76 7.08
C ASP A 18 -8.09 -9.22 8.54
N ALA A 19 -8.48 -10.47 8.83
CA ALA A 19 -8.31 -11.08 10.14
C ALA A 19 -6.84 -11.19 10.61
N PHE A 20 -5.87 -11.02 9.70
CA PHE A 20 -4.44 -11.03 9.98
C PHE A 20 -3.84 -9.62 10.07
N GLY A 21 -4.65 -8.57 9.97
CA GLY A 21 -4.17 -7.19 9.95
C GLY A 21 -3.57 -6.77 8.60
N ARG A 22 -3.76 -7.58 7.54
CA ARG A 22 -3.15 -7.35 6.23
C ARG A 22 -4.10 -6.58 5.33
N THR A 23 -3.56 -5.58 4.65
CA THR A 23 -4.26 -4.84 3.60
C THR A 23 -4.06 -5.53 2.24
N PRO A 24 -4.87 -5.20 1.21
CA PRO A 24 -4.65 -5.66 -0.17
C PRO A 24 -3.21 -5.42 -0.68
N LEU A 25 -2.53 -4.39 -0.18
CA LEU A 25 -1.13 -4.10 -0.51
C LEU A 25 -0.17 -5.22 -0.10
N PHE A 26 -0.41 -5.90 1.03
CA PHE A 26 0.41 -7.05 1.45
C PHE A 26 0.37 -8.16 0.42
N TYR A 27 -0.81 -8.50 -0.07
CA TYR A 27 -0.99 -9.59 -1.04
C TYR A 27 -0.38 -9.25 -2.39
N ALA A 28 -0.47 -8.01 -2.84
CA ALA A 28 0.19 -7.58 -4.07
C ALA A 28 1.72 -7.58 -3.93
N ALA A 29 2.24 -7.16 -2.78
CA ALA A 29 3.66 -7.16 -2.49
C ALA A 29 4.24 -8.57 -2.36
N GLU A 30 3.53 -9.48 -1.67
CA GLU A 30 3.88 -10.89 -1.51
C GLU A 30 3.88 -11.64 -2.85
N LYS A 31 2.96 -11.31 -3.76
CA LYS A 31 2.85 -11.93 -5.09
C LYS A 31 3.74 -11.30 -6.16
N GLY A 32 4.40 -10.18 -5.87
CA GLY A 32 5.26 -9.51 -6.84
C GLY A 32 4.51 -8.70 -7.90
N LEU A 33 3.27 -8.29 -7.62
CA LEU A 33 2.42 -7.55 -8.55
C LEU A 33 2.81 -6.07 -8.59
N GLU A 34 3.96 -5.77 -9.18
CA GLU A 34 4.57 -4.43 -9.18
C GLU A 34 3.63 -3.34 -9.71
N GLU A 35 2.93 -3.61 -10.81
CA GLU A 35 1.99 -2.65 -11.41
C GLU A 35 0.76 -2.41 -10.53
N GLU A 36 0.23 -3.45 -9.86
CA GLU A 36 -0.88 -3.27 -8.90
C GLU A 36 -0.43 -2.48 -7.67
N VAL A 37 0.79 -2.72 -7.18
CA VAL A 37 1.38 -1.96 -6.08
C VAL A 37 1.51 -0.48 -6.45
N LYS A 38 2.05 -0.19 -7.64
CA LYS A 38 2.14 1.19 -8.15
C LYS A 38 0.76 1.81 -8.29
N GLU A 39 -0.21 1.11 -8.87
CA GLU A 39 -1.57 1.62 -9.03
C GLU A 39 -2.20 1.95 -7.67
N MET A 40 -2.11 1.06 -6.68
CA MET A 40 -2.60 1.33 -5.32
C MET A 40 -1.94 2.56 -4.69
N ILE A 41 -0.63 2.67 -4.79
CA ILE A 41 0.15 3.76 -4.19
C ILE A 41 -0.10 5.10 -4.90
N TYR A 42 -0.12 5.13 -6.24
CA TYR A 42 -0.28 6.35 -7.02
C TYR A 42 -1.74 6.76 -7.21
N SER A 43 -2.70 5.83 -7.14
CA SER A 43 -4.14 6.18 -7.18
C SER A 43 -4.60 7.00 -5.97
N LEU A 44 -3.82 6.97 -4.88
CA LEU A 44 -3.98 7.78 -3.67
C LEU A 44 -3.20 9.10 -3.72
N SER A 45 -2.37 9.32 -4.75
CA SER A 45 -1.60 10.56 -4.91
C SER A 45 -2.44 11.70 -5.51
N GLY A 46 -2.14 12.94 -5.12
CA GLY A 46 -2.75 14.15 -5.71
C GLY A 46 -4.17 14.49 -5.24
N THR A 47 -4.75 13.76 -4.29
CA THR A 47 -6.11 14.01 -3.77
C THR A 47 -6.15 14.71 -2.41
N GLY A 48 -5.01 15.14 -1.86
CA GLY A 48 -4.92 15.63 -0.47
C GLY A 48 -5.09 14.53 0.59
N LEU A 49 -4.98 13.26 0.18
CA LEU A 49 -5.07 12.07 1.04
C LEU A 49 -3.68 11.45 1.29
N SER A 50 -2.64 12.28 1.41
CA SER A 50 -1.27 11.80 1.65
C SER A 50 -1.21 10.90 2.88
N LEU A 51 -1.90 11.28 3.95
CA LEU A 51 -2.05 10.49 5.17
C LEU A 51 -2.60 9.07 4.91
N THR A 52 -3.53 8.90 3.98
CA THR A 52 -4.12 7.59 3.61
C THR A 52 -3.09 6.69 2.95
N ARG A 53 -2.24 7.25 2.08
CA ARG A 53 -1.15 6.53 1.42
C ARG A 53 -0.07 6.11 2.42
N LEU A 54 0.34 7.01 3.33
CA LEU A 54 1.28 6.67 4.39
C LEU A 54 0.70 5.58 5.29
N THR A 55 -0.55 5.73 5.71
CA THR A 55 -1.25 4.72 6.52
C THR A 55 -1.24 3.36 5.81
N LEU A 56 -1.52 3.31 4.51
CA LEU A 56 -1.51 2.06 3.74
C LEU A 56 -0.13 1.39 3.72
N ILE A 57 0.94 2.16 3.50
CA ILE A 57 2.32 1.64 3.38
C ILE A 57 2.88 1.25 4.76
N ALA A 58 2.61 2.06 5.78
CA ALA A 58 3.11 1.88 7.14
C ALA A 58 2.25 0.94 8.00
N THR A 59 1.10 0.47 7.48
CA THR A 59 0.27 -0.52 8.15
C THR A 59 1.08 -1.77 8.42
N LYS A 60 1.00 -2.26 9.65
CA LYS A 60 1.61 -3.51 10.07
C LYS A 60 0.55 -4.58 10.25
N ASP A 61 0.87 -5.79 9.83
CA ASP A 61 0.06 -6.96 10.13
C ASP A 61 0.18 -7.35 11.61
N LEU A 62 -0.56 -8.38 12.05
CA LEU A 62 -0.51 -8.86 13.43
C LEU A 62 0.87 -9.39 13.85
N ALA A 63 1.73 -9.73 12.91
CA ALA A 63 3.11 -10.13 13.16
C ALA A 63 4.08 -8.94 13.22
N GLY A 64 3.59 -7.71 12.98
CA GLY A 64 4.38 -6.49 13.01
C GLY A 64 5.11 -6.18 11.70
N PHE A 65 4.84 -6.92 10.62
CA PHE A 65 5.46 -6.73 9.31
C PHE A 65 4.67 -5.74 8.47
N THR A 66 5.39 -4.93 7.68
CA THR A 66 4.79 -4.09 6.64
C THR A 66 4.70 -4.84 5.31
N ALA A 67 3.98 -4.27 4.34
CA ALA A 67 3.96 -4.80 2.97
C ALA A 67 5.37 -4.90 2.34
N ALA A 68 6.30 -4.02 2.73
CA ALA A 68 7.68 -4.10 2.27
C ALA A 68 8.42 -5.30 2.86
N ASP A 69 8.16 -5.61 4.13
CA ASP A 69 8.82 -6.71 4.86
C ASP A 69 8.36 -8.08 4.37
N VAL A 70 7.13 -8.21 3.85
CA VAL A 70 6.69 -9.44 3.18
C VAL A 70 7.19 -9.56 1.74
N ALA A 71 7.40 -8.46 1.01
CA ALA A 71 7.90 -8.51 -0.37
C ALA A 71 9.35 -9.02 -0.48
N GLU A 72 10.22 -8.61 0.44
CA GLU A 72 11.65 -8.95 0.43
C GLU A 72 11.95 -10.47 0.48
N PRO A 73 11.39 -11.26 1.43
CA PRO A 73 11.62 -12.70 1.49
C PRO A 73 11.04 -13.47 0.30
N HIS A 74 10.06 -12.90 -0.42
CA HIS A 74 9.48 -13.47 -1.63
C HIS A 74 10.27 -13.13 -2.90
N GLY A 75 11.38 -12.38 -2.77
CA GLY A 75 12.24 -12.00 -3.90
C GLY A 75 11.82 -10.71 -4.62
N HIS A 76 10.80 -10.01 -4.11
CA HIS A 76 10.25 -8.80 -4.71
C HIS A 76 10.95 -7.54 -4.18
N ARG A 77 12.29 -7.51 -4.33
CA ARG A 77 13.16 -6.47 -3.75
C ARG A 77 12.83 -5.07 -4.27
N GLU A 78 12.47 -4.93 -5.53
CA GLU A 78 12.10 -3.62 -6.11
C GLU A 78 10.78 -3.09 -5.51
N ILE A 79 9.83 -3.97 -5.22
CA ILE A 79 8.58 -3.58 -4.53
C ILE A 79 8.89 -3.14 -3.09
N ALA A 80 9.67 -3.93 -2.35
CA ALA A 80 10.09 -3.56 -1.00
C ALA A 80 10.84 -2.22 -0.98
N ARG A 81 11.74 -2.01 -1.95
CA ARG A 81 12.49 -0.76 -2.12
C ARG A 81 11.56 0.41 -2.42
N LEU A 82 10.61 0.27 -3.34
CA LEU A 82 9.64 1.31 -3.69
C LEU A 82 8.82 1.71 -2.46
N LEU A 83 8.30 0.72 -1.72
CA LEU A 83 7.52 0.96 -0.50
C LEU A 83 8.31 1.70 0.57
N ARG A 84 9.57 1.27 0.84
CA ARG A 84 10.46 1.93 1.82
C ARG A 84 10.84 3.35 1.40
N ILE A 85 11.12 3.58 0.11
CA ILE A 85 11.41 4.92 -0.41
C ILE A 85 10.20 5.83 -0.22
N GLU A 86 9.01 5.36 -0.57
CA GLU A 86 7.80 6.17 -0.43
C GLU A 86 7.44 6.42 1.03
N GLN A 87 7.63 5.44 1.92
CA GLN A 87 7.51 5.65 3.37
C GLN A 87 8.50 6.71 3.87
N GLY A 88 9.78 6.58 3.52
CA GLY A 88 10.83 7.52 3.94
C GLY A 88 10.63 8.93 3.36
N ARG A 89 10.16 9.07 2.12
CA ARG A 89 9.81 10.37 1.55
C ARG A 89 8.68 11.04 2.34
N MET A 90 7.74 10.29 2.89
CA MET A 90 6.58 10.84 3.59
C MET A 90 6.87 11.09 5.07
N GLU A 91 7.74 10.32 5.71
CA GLU A 91 8.17 10.57 7.10
C GLU A 91 9.06 11.81 7.25
N TYR A 92 9.72 12.26 6.18
CA TYR A 92 10.69 13.36 6.23
C TYR A 92 10.25 14.67 5.56
N PHE A 93 9.21 14.68 4.71
CA PHE A 93 8.87 15.84 3.86
C PHE A 93 7.41 16.34 3.96
N GLU A 94 6.59 15.82 4.89
CA GLU A 94 5.31 16.41 5.32
C GLU A 94 5.36 16.81 6.80
#